data_AF-A0A2V9K8J4-F1
#
_entry.id   AF-A0A2V9K8J4-F1
#
_cell.length_a   1.000
_cell.length_b   1.000
_cell.length_c   1.000
_cell.angle_alpha   90.00
_cell.angle_beta   90.00
_cell.angle_gamma   90.00
#
_symmetry.space_group_name_H-M   'P 1'
#
loop_
_entity.id
_entity.type
_entity.pdbx_description
1 polymer ?
#
loop_
_entity_poly.entity_id
_entity_poly.type
_entity_poly.pdbx_seq_one_letter_code
_entity_poly.pdbx_strand_id
1 'polypeptide(L)'
;MFLTPVRKDPGFNPLSLIAEVSRAHYSQAELDMLDFAGATPDAARLGARWHEILRSARAISGLLPAEEVGKCVITSERDLFRGDAAELADALKAGRIGFHSGRIGGSWPKFRDSP
;
A
#
# COMPACT_ATOMS: atom_id res chain seq x y z
N MET A 1 -12.77 -15.52 27.61
CA MET A 1 -11.43 -15.49 27.00
C MET A 1 -11.54 -14.69 25.71
N PHE A 2 -11.30 -13.39 25.79
CA PHE A 2 -11.43 -12.48 24.65
C PHE A 2 -10.08 -12.35 23.96
N LEU A 3 -9.99 -12.79 22.71
CA LEU A 3 -8.85 -12.53 21.84
C LEU A 3 -8.80 -11.01 21.60
N THR A 4 -7.83 -10.35 22.21
CA THR A 4 -7.45 -8.98 21.86
C THR A 4 -6.99 -8.98 20.40
N PRO A 5 -7.43 -8.01 19.57
CA PRO A 5 -6.94 -7.92 18.21
C PRO A 5 -5.44 -7.69 18.29
N VAL A 6 -4.68 -8.51 17.58
CA VAL A 6 -3.25 -8.33 17.33
C VAL A 6 -3.05 -6.86 16.96
N ARG A 7 -2.53 -6.09 17.91
CA ARG A 7 -1.88 -4.81 17.64
C ARG A 7 -0.81 -5.19 16.63
N LYS A 8 -1.01 -4.83 15.36
CA LYS A 8 -0.05 -5.04 14.27
C LYS A 8 1.31 -4.66 14.81
N ASP A 9 2.23 -5.63 14.85
CA ASP A 9 3.55 -5.46 15.44
C ASP A 9 4.14 -4.12 14.99
N PRO A 10 4.64 -3.26 15.89
CA PRO A 10 5.21 -1.97 15.49
C PRO A 10 6.39 -2.11 14.51
N GLY A 11 7.00 -3.30 14.42
CA GLY A 11 7.99 -3.64 13.39
C GLY A 11 7.43 -3.90 11.98
N PHE A 12 6.12 -4.15 11.86
CA PHE A 12 5.42 -4.48 10.61
C PHE A 12 4.75 -3.24 9.99
N ASN A 13 5.54 -2.21 9.76
CA ASN A 13 5.10 -1.03 9.02
C ASN A 13 5.23 -1.29 7.49
N PRO A 14 4.37 -0.66 6.65
CA PRO A 14 4.42 -0.78 5.20
C PRO A 14 5.80 -0.50 4.58
N LEU A 15 6.61 0.39 5.18
CA LEU A 15 7.95 0.69 4.69
C LEU A 15 8.92 -0.47 4.91
N SER A 16 8.86 -1.17 6.05
CA SER A 16 9.61 -2.39 6.32
C SER A 16 9.24 -3.48 5.32
N LEU A 17 7.95 -3.66 5.04
CA LEU A 17 7.48 -4.61 4.03
C LEU A 17 8.01 -4.28 2.63
N ILE A 18 7.91 -3.01 2.22
CA ILE A 18 8.47 -2.54 0.93
C ILE A 18 9.97 -2.80 0.87
N ALA A 19 10.70 -2.55 1.96
CA ALA A 19 12.14 -2.78 2.03
C ALA A 19 12.50 -4.27 1.89
N GLU A 20 11.78 -5.17 2.53
CA GLU A 20 12.00 -6.61 2.41
C GLU A 20 11.71 -7.11 0.99
N VAL A 21 10.54 -6.76 0.44
CA VAL A 21 10.15 -7.24 -0.89
C VAL A 21 10.91 -6.58 -2.05
N SER A 22 11.57 -5.44 -1.80
CA SER A 22 12.47 -4.82 -2.78
C SER A 22 13.74 -5.63 -3.06
N ARG A 23 14.08 -6.57 -2.17
CA ARG A 23 15.25 -7.44 -2.32
C ARG A 23 14.93 -8.74 -3.07
N ALA A 24 13.65 -9.01 -3.30
CA ALA A 24 13.22 -10.18 -4.05
C ALA A 24 13.46 -9.96 -5.56
N HIS A 25 14.08 -10.93 -6.21
CA HIS A 25 14.31 -10.95 -7.64
C HIS A 25 13.93 -12.31 -8.21
N TYR A 26 13.25 -12.30 -9.36
CA TYR A 26 12.96 -13.50 -10.13
C TYR A 26 13.94 -13.57 -11.31
N SER A 27 14.55 -14.72 -11.52
CA SER A 27 15.35 -15.03 -12.69
C SER A 27 14.48 -15.62 -13.81
N GLN A 28 14.92 -15.50 -15.06
CA GLN A 28 14.20 -16.10 -16.18
C GLN A 28 14.09 -17.63 -16.03
N ALA A 29 15.16 -18.29 -15.56
CA ALA A 29 15.15 -19.74 -15.31
C ALA A 29 14.11 -20.17 -14.28
N GLU A 30 13.86 -19.38 -13.23
CA GLU A 30 12.79 -19.66 -12.27
C GLU A 30 11.41 -19.52 -12.90
N LEU A 31 11.20 -18.50 -13.74
CA LEU A 31 9.94 -18.33 -14.45
C LEU A 31 9.72 -19.44 -15.48
N ASP A 32 10.76 -19.88 -16.19
CA ASP A 32 10.67 -20.93 -17.20
C ASP A 32 10.30 -22.30 -16.59
N MET A 33 10.53 -22.50 -15.28
CA MET A 33 10.10 -23.71 -14.55
C MET A 33 8.64 -23.67 -14.09
N LEU A 34 7.95 -22.54 -14.19
CA LEU A 34 6.57 -22.38 -13.77
C LEU A 34 5.60 -22.61 -14.95
N ASP A 35 4.45 -23.22 -14.66
CA ASP A 35 3.39 -23.41 -15.64
C ASP A 35 2.53 -22.15 -15.73
N PHE A 36 2.65 -21.43 -16.85
CA PHE A 36 1.82 -20.27 -17.16
C PHE A 36 0.79 -20.66 -18.23
N ALA A 37 -0.45 -20.18 -18.07
CA ALA A 37 -1.51 -20.39 -19.07
C ALA A 37 -1.24 -19.76 -20.46
N GLY A 38 -0.10 -19.08 -20.63
CA GLY A 38 0.33 -18.43 -21.86
C GLY A 38 1.85 -18.32 -21.91
N ALA A 39 2.38 -17.40 -22.72
CA ALA A 39 3.82 -17.20 -22.81
C ALA A 39 4.44 -16.86 -21.45
N THR A 40 5.57 -17.50 -21.15
CA THR A 40 6.34 -17.21 -19.93
C THR A 40 6.68 -15.72 -19.88
N PRO A 41 6.45 -15.04 -18.74
CA PRO A 41 6.80 -13.63 -18.61
C PRO A 41 8.30 -13.40 -18.74
N ASP A 42 8.66 -12.25 -19.31
CA ASP A 42 10.03 -11.75 -19.31
C ASP A 42 10.39 -11.26 -17.89
N ALA A 43 11.42 -11.85 -17.29
CA ALA A 43 11.86 -11.57 -15.94
C ALA A 43 12.34 -10.12 -15.75
N ALA A 44 13.04 -9.55 -16.76
CA ALA A 44 13.55 -8.19 -16.69
C ALA A 44 12.40 -7.16 -16.70
N ARG A 45 11.42 -7.36 -17.58
CA ARG A 45 10.20 -6.54 -17.65
C ARG A 45 9.36 -6.67 -16.39
N LEU A 46 9.21 -7.88 -15.86
CA LEU A 46 8.49 -8.12 -14.60
C LEU A 46 9.19 -7.42 -13.43
N GLY A 47 10.52 -7.57 -13.33
CA GLY A 47 11.34 -6.91 -12.33
C GLY A 47 11.24 -5.39 -12.40
N ALA A 48 11.34 -4.80 -13.60
CA ALA A 48 11.20 -3.36 -13.79
C ALA A 48 9.82 -2.85 -13.31
N ARG A 49 8.74 -3.55 -13.70
CA ARG A 49 7.38 -3.21 -13.27
C ARG A 49 7.19 -3.36 -11.76
N TRP A 50 7.76 -4.40 -11.16
CA TRP A 50 7.74 -4.60 -9.72
C TRP A 50 8.38 -3.43 -8.97
N HIS A 51 9.60 -3.03 -9.38
CA HIS A 51 10.30 -1.91 -8.76
C HIS A 51 9.59 -0.56 -8.96
N GLU A 52 8.86 -0.37 -10.06
CA GLU A 52 8.01 0.81 -10.26
C GLU A 52 6.86 0.87 -9.24
N ILE A 53 6.18 -0.26 -9.02
CA ILE A 53 5.13 -0.38 -8.01
C ILE A 53 5.69 -0.10 -6.61
N LEU A 54 6.86 -0.65 -6.29
CA LEU A 54 7.51 -0.41 -4.99
C LEU A 54 7.96 1.05 -4.81
N ARG A 55 8.48 1.71 -5.86
CA ARG A 55 8.81 3.14 -5.82
C ARG A 55 7.57 3.99 -5.57
N SER A 56 6.48 3.70 -6.27
CA SER A 56 5.19 4.39 -6.08
C SER A 56 4.65 4.20 -4.66
N ALA A 57 4.66 2.96 -4.16
CA ALA A 57 4.23 2.64 -2.80
C ALA A 57 5.07 3.34 -1.73
N ARG A 58 6.39 3.45 -1.94
CA ARG A 58 7.31 4.17 -1.04
C ARG A 58 7.04 5.68 -1.04
N ALA A 59 6.81 6.27 -2.22
CA ALA A 59 6.48 7.69 -2.34
C ALA A 59 5.17 8.03 -1.61
N ILE A 60 4.12 7.23 -1.83
CA ILE A 60 2.83 7.37 -1.14
C ILE A 60 3.00 7.21 0.36
N SER A 61 3.68 6.15 0.80
CA SER A 61 3.88 5.88 2.24
C SER A 61 4.68 6.97 2.95
N GLY A 62 5.59 7.65 2.24
CA GLY A 62 6.37 8.77 2.78
C GLY A 62 5.57 10.08 2.94
N LEU A 63 4.44 10.23 2.25
CA LEU A 63 3.56 11.39 2.36
C LEU A 63 2.52 11.26 3.48
N LEU A 64 2.23 10.04 3.90
CA LEU A 64 1.22 9.76 4.91
C LEU A 64 1.76 10.08 6.32
N PRO A 65 0.95 10.65 7.22
CA PRO A 65 1.32 10.80 8.63
C PRO A 65 1.66 9.44 9.24
N ALA A 66 2.72 9.37 10.06
CA ALA A 66 3.23 8.11 10.62
C ALA A 66 2.16 7.27 11.36
N GLU A 67 1.18 7.93 11.99
CA GLU A 67 0.07 7.28 12.71
C GLU A 67 -1.04 6.73 11.79
N GLU A 68 -1.06 7.19 10.54
CA GLU A 68 -2.05 6.85 9.51
C GLU A 68 -1.46 5.90 8.46
N VAL A 69 -0.14 5.72 8.44
CA VAL A 69 0.57 4.76 7.58
C VAL A 69 0.05 3.33 7.83
N GLY A 70 -0.51 2.72 6.78
CA GLY A 70 -1.11 1.38 6.83
C GLY A 70 -2.62 1.37 7.06
N LYS A 71 -3.27 2.54 7.15
CA LYS A 71 -4.72 2.67 7.03
C LYS A 71 -5.12 2.86 5.56
N CYS A 72 -6.38 2.58 5.27
CA CYS A 72 -6.97 2.78 3.96
C CYS A 72 -7.17 4.29 3.71
N VAL A 73 -6.71 4.79 2.56
CA VAL A 73 -6.84 6.19 2.16
C VAL A 73 -8.12 6.34 1.34
N ILE A 74 -9.01 7.22 1.78
CA ILE A 74 -10.32 7.46 1.15
C ILE A 74 -10.50 8.93 0.78
N THR A 75 -11.34 9.20 -0.22
CA THR A 75 -11.72 10.56 -0.60
C THR A 75 -12.85 11.10 0.29
N SER A 76 -13.19 12.38 0.14
CA SER A 76 -14.37 13.02 0.74
C SER A 76 -15.68 12.30 0.39
N GLU A 77 -15.75 11.71 -0.80
CA GLU A 77 -16.90 10.95 -1.31
C GLU A 77 -16.98 9.53 -0.74
N ARG A 78 -16.01 9.14 0.11
CA ARG A 78 -15.88 7.82 0.76
C ARG A 78 -15.49 6.69 -0.19
N ASP A 79 -14.92 7.04 -1.34
CA ASP A 79 -14.31 6.10 -2.28
C ASP A 79 -12.84 5.85 -1.96
N LEU A 80 -12.30 4.73 -2.43
CA LEU A 80 -10.87 4.45 -2.35
C LEU A 80 -10.10 5.48 -3.18
N PHE A 81 -9.10 6.12 -2.57
CA PHE A 81 -8.17 6.97 -3.31
C PHE A 81 -7.32 6.10 -4.25
N ARG A 82 -7.36 6.39 -5.55
CA ARG A 82 -6.63 5.65 -6.61
C ARG A 82 -5.58 6.50 -7.34
N GLY A 83 -5.35 7.72 -6.87
CA GLY A 83 -4.38 8.63 -7.47
C GLY A 83 -2.93 8.31 -7.14
N ASP A 84 -2.03 9.05 -7.76
CA ASP A 84 -0.59 8.95 -7.52
C ASP A 84 -0.10 9.77 -6.31
N ALA A 85 1.21 9.78 -6.09
CA ALA A 85 1.81 10.50 -4.96
C ALA A 85 1.65 12.03 -5.06
N ALA A 86 1.66 12.60 -6.27
CA ALA A 86 1.47 14.05 -6.46
C ALA A 86 0.02 14.43 -6.16
N GLU A 87 -0.93 13.66 -6.69
CA GLU A 87 -2.36 13.84 -6.42
C GLU A 87 -2.68 13.66 -4.93
N LEU A 88 -2.01 12.71 -4.26
CA LEU A 88 -2.15 12.50 -2.82
C LEU A 88 -1.64 13.70 -2.02
N ALA A 89 -0.47 14.25 -2.38
CA ALA A 89 0.09 15.42 -1.69
C ALA A 89 -0.84 16.63 -1.79
N ASP A 90 -1.46 16.85 -2.96
CA ASP A 90 -2.40 17.95 -3.17
C ASP A 90 -3.73 17.70 -2.45
N ALA A 91 -4.22 16.47 -2.44
CA ALA A 91 -5.45 16.10 -1.73
C ALA A 91 -5.28 16.19 -0.20
N LEU A 92 -4.11 15.85 0.35
CA LEU A 92 -3.77 16.04 1.75
C LEU A 92 -3.76 17.53 2.14
N LYS A 93 -3.12 18.39 1.33
CA LYS A 93 -3.12 19.85 1.55
C LYS A 93 -4.54 20.44 1.51
N ALA A 94 -5.38 19.91 0.63
CA ALA A 94 -6.76 20.37 0.47
C ALA A 94 -7.74 19.79 1.51
N GLY A 95 -7.29 18.91 2.42
CA GLY A 95 -8.16 18.26 3.41
C GLY A 95 -9.20 17.30 2.82
N ARG A 96 -8.98 16.81 1.59
CA ARG A 96 -9.91 15.93 0.85
C ARG A 96 -9.65 14.43 1.09
N ILE A 97 -8.74 14.12 2.00
CA ILE A 97 -8.33 12.74 2.32
C ILE A 97 -8.78 12.38 3.72
N GLY A 98 -9.50 11.27 3.84
CA GLY A 98 -9.79 10.59 5.09
C GLY A 98 -8.94 9.32 5.24
N PHE A 99 -8.83 8.85 6.49
CA PHE A 99 -8.15 7.59 6.81
C PHE A 99 -9.12 6.61 7.46
N HIS A 100 -9.09 5.37 7.00
CA HIS A 100 -9.93 4.30 7.49
C HIS A 100 -9.09 3.12 8.01
N SER A 101 -9.16 2.87 9.31
CA SER A 101 -8.56 1.68 9.92
C SER A 101 -9.33 0.43 9.49
N GLY A 102 -8.74 -0.39 8.62
CA GLY A 102 -9.31 -1.67 8.23
C GLY A 102 -9.57 -2.54 9.47
N ARG A 103 -10.85 -2.81 9.76
CA ARG A 103 -11.26 -3.82 10.74
C ARG A 103 -11.90 -4.97 10.00
N ILE A 104 -11.59 -6.21 10.40
CA ILE A 104 -12.31 -7.40 9.97
C ILE A 104 -13.78 -7.20 10.43
N GLY A 105 -14.66 -6.81 9.50
CA GLY A 105 -16.05 -6.42 9.79
C GLY A 105 -16.51 -5.06 9.24
N GLY A 106 -15.63 -4.27 8.61
CA GLY A 106 -16.03 -3.06 7.87
C GLY A 106 -16.71 -1.98 8.72
N SER A 107 -15.96 -1.22 9.51
CA SER A 107 -16.53 -0.05 10.20
C SER A 107 -16.44 1.20 9.34
N TRP A 108 -17.51 1.98 9.21
CA TRP A 108 -17.49 3.23 8.44
C TRP A 108 -16.49 4.28 8.99
N PRO A 109 -15.94 5.17 8.14
CA PRO A 109 -14.90 6.13 8.54
C PRO A 109 -15.43 7.18 9.53
N LYS A 110 -14.55 7.68 10.41
CA LYS A 110 -14.78 8.89 11.20
C LYS A 110 -13.83 9.97 10.70
N PHE A 111 -14.36 11.05 10.14
CA PHE A 111 -13.57 12.25 9.89
C PHE A 111 -13.29 12.93 11.22
N ARG A 112 -12.05 13.40 11.41
CA ARG A 112 -11.68 14.23 12.55
C ARG A 112 -11.70 15.67 12.03
N ASP A 113 -12.82 16.34 12.26
CA ASP A 113 -12.95 17.77 11.98
C ASP A 113 -11.94 18.49 12.89
N SER A 114 -10.90 19.08 12.31
CA SER A 114 -10.12 20.09 13.01
C SER A 114 -10.89 21.41 12.97
N PRO A 115 -10.95 22.16 14.09
CA PRO A 115 -11.70 23.41 14.21
C PRO A 115 -11.14 24.55 13.36
#